data_AF-A0A377FUM9-F1
#
_entry.id   AF-A0A377FUM9-F1
#
_cell.length_a   1.000
_cell.length_b   1.000
_cell.length_c   1.000
_cell.angle_alpha   90.00
_cell.angle_beta   90.00
_cell.angle_gamma   90.00
#
_symmetry.space_group_name_H-M   'P 1'
#
loop_
_entity.id
_entity.type
_entity.pdbx_description
1 polymer ?
#
loop_
_entity_poly.entity_id
_entity_poly.type
_entity_poly.pdbx_seq_one_letter_code
_entity_poly.pdbx_strand_id
1 'polypeptide(L)'
;MKRKTKVRGVRRRLKRLRLDIAEQTHSFPTTFHDGYWHSKIPIDQSFLLSIEKNSEIQRAVIETMLEGGTQLVRLREQESCRVVVLIDLPTL
;
A
#
# COMPACT_ATOMS: atom_id res chain seq x y z
N MET A 1 7.17 -22.57 -18.86
CA MET A 1 8.06 -21.40 -19.03
C MET A 1 7.42 -20.17 -18.37
N LYS A 2 7.86 -19.74 -17.18
CA LYS A 2 7.30 -18.54 -16.52
C LYS A 2 7.68 -17.30 -17.35
N ARG A 3 6.70 -16.61 -17.96
CA ARG A 3 6.94 -15.35 -18.68
C ARG A 3 7.49 -14.32 -17.68
N LYS A 4 8.71 -13.82 -17.90
CA LYS A 4 9.24 -12.70 -17.12
C LYS A 4 8.33 -11.48 -17.34
N THR A 5 7.81 -10.91 -16.26
CA THR A 5 6.99 -9.69 -16.31
C THR A 5 7.83 -8.55 -16.87
N LYS A 6 7.34 -7.87 -17.91
CA LYS A 6 8.06 -6.73 -18.50
C LYS A 6 8.15 -5.59 -17.48
N VAL A 7 9.32 -4.95 -17.39
CA VAL A 7 9.59 -3.81 -16.47
C VAL A 7 8.52 -2.70 -16.61
N ARG A 8 8.08 -2.39 -17.83
CA ARG A 8 7.00 -1.41 -18.08
C ARG A 8 5.68 -1.79 -17.38
N GLY A 9 5.35 -3.08 -17.36
CA GLY A 9 4.13 -3.60 -16.74
C GLY A 9 4.16 -3.43 -15.22
N VAL A 10 5.32 -3.67 -14.60
CA VAL A 10 5.55 -3.45 -13.17
C VAL A 10 5.42 -1.97 -12.84
N ARG A 11 6.12 -1.08 -13.55
CA ARG A 11 6.06 0.37 -13.29
C ARG A 11 4.63 0.91 -13.39
N ARG A 12 3.84 0.42 -14.34
CA ARG A 12 2.42 0.81 -14.46
C ARG A 12 1.60 0.39 -13.24
N ARG A 13 1.86 -0.80 -12.69
CA ARG A 13 1.18 -1.29 -11.49
C ARG A 13 1.58 -0.48 -10.26
N LEU A 14 2.86 -0.17 -10.09
CA LEU A 14 3.33 0.72 -9.01
C LEU A 14 2.72 2.13 -9.09
N LYS A 15 2.62 2.69 -10.30
CA LYS A 15 1.96 4.00 -10.48
C LYS A 15 0.49 3.95 -10.04
N ARG A 16 -0.23 2.88 -10.36
CA ARG A 16 -1.62 2.70 -9.94
C ARG A 16 -1.73 2.56 -8.43
N LEU A 17 -0.90 1.70 -7.83
CA LEU A 17 -0.82 1.57 -6.37
C LEU A 17 -0.72 2.94 -5.68
N ARG A 18 0.19 3.79 -6.17
CA ARG A 18 0.39 5.12 -5.58
C ARG A 18 -0.83 6.03 -5.71
N LEU A 19 -1.51 6.00 -6.85
CA LEU A 19 -2.74 6.78 -7.06
C LEU A 19 -3.86 6.28 -6.16
N ASP A 20 -4.05 4.96 -6.11
CA ASP A 20 -5.13 4.34 -5.33
C ASP A 20 -4.93 4.58 -3.82
N ILE A 21 -3.70 4.48 -3.31
CA ILE A 21 -3.39 4.81 -1.91
C ILE A 21 -3.61 6.30 -1.65
N ALA A 22 -3.13 7.19 -2.53
CA ALA A 22 -3.34 8.62 -2.37
C ALA A 22 -4.82 9.01 -2.34
N GLU A 23 -5.66 8.37 -3.15
CA GLU A 23 -7.12 8.55 -3.17
C GLU A 23 -7.75 8.05 -1.86
N GLN A 24 -7.41 6.83 -1.43
CA GLN A 24 -7.92 6.23 -0.19
C GLN A 24 -7.52 7.00 1.07
N THR A 25 -6.36 7.65 1.06
CA THR A 25 -5.84 8.43 2.19
C THR A 25 -5.96 9.94 2.00
N HIS A 26 -6.75 10.40 1.03
CA HIS A 26 -6.94 11.84 0.77
C HIS A 26 -7.63 12.55 1.94
N SER A 27 -8.58 11.88 2.59
CA SER A 27 -9.28 12.35 3.78
C SER A 27 -9.23 11.29 4.88
N PHE A 28 -9.33 11.71 6.15
CA PHE A 28 -9.42 10.75 7.24
C PHE A 28 -10.76 9.98 7.18
N PRO A 29 -10.77 8.65 7.41
CA PRO A 29 -11.99 7.86 7.38
C PRO A 29 -13.01 8.36 8.40
N THR A 30 -14.28 8.40 8.00
CA THR A 30 -15.41 8.75 8.88
C THR A 30 -16.25 7.54 9.26
N THR A 31 -16.12 6.44 8.52
CA THR A 31 -16.88 5.20 8.72
C THR A 31 -15.94 4.12 9.26
N PHE A 32 -16.20 3.68 10.48
CA PHE A 32 -15.48 2.60 11.17
C PHE A 32 -16.44 1.44 11.43
N HIS A 33 -15.96 0.21 11.25
CA HIS A 33 -16.66 -1.01 11.58
C HIS A 33 -15.99 -1.64 12.80
N ASP A 34 -16.75 -1.85 13.89
CA ASP A 34 -16.25 -2.34 15.18
C ASP A 34 -15.05 -1.54 15.74
N GLY A 35 -15.02 -0.24 15.46
CA GLY A 35 -13.93 0.67 15.88
C GLY A 35 -12.71 0.65 14.95
N TYR A 36 -12.75 -0.10 13.85
CA TYR A 36 -11.65 -0.22 12.90
C TYR A 36 -12.03 0.30 11.52
N TRP A 37 -11.05 0.90 10.85
CA TRP A 37 -11.10 1.13 9.41
C TRP A 37 -9.98 0.33 8.76
N HIS A 38 -10.30 -0.32 7.64
CA HIS A 38 -9.34 -1.08 6.87
C HIS A 38 -9.34 -0.62 5.41
N SER A 39 -8.16 -0.47 4.83
CA SER A 39 -8.02 -0.39 3.38
C SER A 39 -7.25 -1.59 2.85
N LYS A 40 -7.78 -2.22 1.80
CA LYS A 40 -7.09 -3.32 1.13
C LYS A 40 -6.04 -2.72 0.21
N ILE A 41 -4.84 -3.32 0.23
CA ILE A 41 -3.79 -3.01 -0.74
C ILE A 41 -4.37 -3.26 -2.15
N PRO A 42 -4.39 -2.26 -3.05
CA PRO A 42 -4.98 -2.38 -4.38
C PRO A 42 -4.04 -3.11 -5.37
N ILE A 43 -3.39 -4.18 -4.89
CA ILE A 43 -2.55 -5.05 -5.70
C ILE A 43 -2.77 -6.50 -5.30
N ASP A 44 -2.80 -7.37 -6.30
CA ASP A 44 -2.96 -8.81 -6.10
C ASP A 44 -1.71 -9.46 -5.48
N GLN A 45 -1.91 -10.48 -4.65
CA GLN A 45 -0.83 -11.22 -3.99
C GLN A 45 0.15 -11.85 -5.01
N SER A 46 -0.34 -12.25 -6.19
CA SER A 46 0.52 -12.86 -7.22
C SER A 46 1.58 -11.88 -7.74
N PHE A 47 1.24 -10.58 -7.78
CA PHE A 47 2.19 -9.53 -8.09
C PHE A 47 3.21 -9.32 -6.97
N LEU A 48 2.77 -9.27 -5.71
CA LEU A 48 3.68 -9.15 -4.56
C LEU A 48 4.70 -10.30 -4.53
N LEU A 49 4.25 -11.52 -4.79
CA LEU A 49 5.13 -12.69 -4.94
C LEU A 49 6.05 -12.58 -6.17
N SER A 50 5.61 -11.93 -7.25
CA SER A 50 6.44 -11.77 -8.46
C SER A 50 7.59 -10.77 -8.27
N ILE A 51 7.46 -9.83 -7.34
CA ILE A 51 8.45 -8.79 -7.06
C ILE A 51 9.35 -9.15 -5.88
N GLU A 52 9.15 -10.31 -5.26
CA GLU A 52 9.88 -10.80 -4.09
C GLU A 52 11.40 -10.70 -4.23
N LYS A 53 11.92 -10.95 -5.43
CA LYS A 53 13.37 -10.92 -5.72
C LYS A 53 13.88 -9.55 -6.19
N ASN A 54 13.05 -8.52 -6.13
CA ASN A 54 13.39 -7.18 -6.59
C ASN A 54 13.20 -6.16 -5.46
N SER A 55 14.29 -5.90 -4.76
CA SER A 55 14.35 -5.00 -3.60
C SER A 55 13.91 -3.58 -3.92
N GLU A 56 14.22 -3.05 -5.11
CA GLU A 56 13.78 -1.71 -5.52
C GLU A 56 12.25 -1.62 -5.60
N ILE A 57 11.61 -2.64 -6.16
CA ILE A 57 10.15 -2.67 -6.30
C ILE A 57 9.49 -2.89 -4.93
N GLN A 58 10.03 -3.79 -4.09
CA GLN A 58 9.54 -3.98 -2.72
C GLN A 58 9.61 -2.68 -1.92
N ARG A 59 10.76 -1.99 -2.00
CA ARG A 59 10.95 -0.69 -1.36
C ARG A 59 9.91 0.33 -1.82
N ALA A 60 9.66 0.43 -3.13
CA ALA A 60 8.65 1.35 -3.65
C ALA A 60 7.24 1.05 -3.13
N VAL A 61 6.87 -0.23 -2.95
CA VAL A 61 5.59 -0.62 -2.34
C VAL A 61 5.53 -0.18 -0.88
N ILE A 62 6.59 -0.47 -0.10
CA ILE A 62 6.67 -0.09 1.32
C ILE A 62 6.58 1.43 1.47
N GLU A 63 7.37 2.19 0.71
CA GLU A 63 7.37 3.65 0.74
C GLU A 63 5.98 4.21 0.42
N THR A 64 5.29 3.66 -0.59
CA THR A 64 3.92 4.09 -0.94
C THR A 64 2.94 3.85 0.21
N MET A 65 3.03 2.71 0.90
CA MET A 65 2.17 2.40 2.05
C MET A 65 2.45 3.31 3.24
N LEU A 66 3.73 3.58 3.52
CA LEU A 66 4.14 4.50 4.59
C LEU A 66 3.73 5.95 4.30
N GLU A 67 3.79 6.39 3.04
CA GLU A 67 3.29 7.70 2.60
C GLU A 67 1.79 7.84 2.92
N GLY A 68 0.98 6.85 2.56
CA GLY A 68 -0.46 6.84 2.87
C GLY A 68 -0.76 6.83 4.36
N GLY A 69 -0.09 5.98 5.13
CA GLY A 69 -0.23 5.95 6.59
C GLY A 69 0.18 7.27 7.25
N THR A 70 1.27 7.88 6.78
CA THR A 70 1.72 9.19 7.26
C THR A 70 0.71 10.29 6.94
N GLN A 71 0.07 10.22 5.77
CA GLN A 71 -0.98 11.16 5.40
C GLN A 71 -2.19 11.03 6.34
N LEU A 72 -2.64 9.81 6.64
CA LEU A 72 -3.72 9.58 7.61
C LEU A 72 -3.34 10.09 9.01
N VAL A 73 -2.10 9.90 9.44
CA VAL A 73 -1.59 10.44 10.70
C VAL A 73 -1.69 11.97 10.74
N ARG A 74 -1.44 12.65 9.62
CA ARG A 74 -1.55 14.12 9.52
C ARG A 74 -2.99 14.61 9.51
N LEU A 75 -3.88 13.83 8.89
CA LEU A 75 -5.30 14.17 8.77
C LEU A 75 -6.13 13.82 10.01
N ARG A 76 -5.58 13.03 10.95
CA ARG A 76 -6.31 12.66 12.16
C ARG A 76 -6.59 13.90 13.01
N GLU A 77 -7.84 14.10 13.39
CA GLU A 77 -8.22 15.18 14.31
C GLU A 77 -8.16 14.73 15.78
N GLN A 78 -8.30 13.42 16.03
CA GLN A 78 -8.36 12.84 17.37
C GLN A 78 -7.16 11.92 17.63
N GLU A 79 -6.52 12.09 18.79
CA GLU A 79 -5.37 11.27 19.22
C GLU A 79 -5.77 9.85 19.67
N SER A 80 -7.06 9.57 19.84
CA SER A 80 -7.60 8.25 20.21
C SER A 80 -7.47 7.21 19.09
N CYS A 81 -7.26 7.64 17.86
CA CYS A 81 -7.13 6.76 16.69
C CYS A 81 -5.67 6.44 16.39
N ARG A 82 -5.32 5.16 16.38
CA ARG A 82 -4.00 4.66 15.95
C ARG A 82 -4.03 4.30 14.47
N VAL A 83 -3.10 4.86 13.69
CA VAL A 83 -2.89 4.48 12.29
C VAL A 83 -1.78 3.43 12.26
N VAL A 84 -2.07 2.29 11.64
CA VAL A 84 -1.13 1.16 11.50
C VAL A 84 -1.03 0.78 10.04
N VAL A 85 0.20 0.60 9.55
CA VAL A 85 0.49 0.06 8.23
C VAL A 85 0.98 -1.36 8.42
N LEU A 86 0.16 -2.35 8.02
CA LEU A 86 0.53 -3.76 8.06
C LEU A 86 0.97 -4.21 6.67
N ILE A 87 2.22 -4.64 6.55
CA ILE A 87 2.76 -5.18 5.30
C ILE A 87 3.36 -6.54 5.61
N ASP A 88 2.80 -7.57 5.00
CA ASP A 88 3.40 -8.91 4.99
C ASP A 88 4.11 -9.10 3.64
N LEU A 89 5.44 -9.04 3.67
CA LEU A 89 6.29 -9.40 2.54
C LEU A 89 7.05 -10.67 2.93
N PRO A 90 6.93 -11.76 2.17
CA PRO A 90 7.44 -13.08 2.56
C PRO A 90 8.97 -13.21 2.71
N THR A 91 9.73 -12.11 2.59
CA THR A 91 11.20 -12.09 2.56
C THR A 91 11.82 -10.87 3.27
N LEU A 92 11.07 -10.17 4.13
CA LEU A 92 11.63 -9.05 4.89
C LEU A 92 12.56 -9.53 6.03
#